data_AF-A0A142LHM4-F1
#
_entry.id   AF-A0A142LHM4-F1
#
_cell.length_a   1.000
_cell.length_b   1.000
_cell.length_c   1.000
_cell.angle_alpha   90.00
_cell.angle_beta   90.00
_cell.angle_gamma   90.00
#
_symmetry.space_group_name_H-M   'P 1'
#
loop_
_entity.id
_entity.type
_entity.pdbx_description
1 polymer ?
#
loop_
_entity_poly.entity_id
_entity_poly.type
_entity_poly.pdbx_seq_one_letter_code
_entity_poly.pdbx_strand_id
1 'polypeptide(L)'
;MVSDPNLPIEIYEGDNAATAPMPIPIVRTTQNRPASALLQKADDLLKLGYVEAAANYARQAFEYVVRGACELKKTEIPYLVDQKTYKTQVLLSKLKGWTATGSVKQADWDAAIKRLEMLKDVVMNPYSHPSAPNIPKQEVIDAIVAVNVFLDLVRKK
;
A
#
# COMPACT_ATOMS: atom_id res chain seq x y z
N MET A 1 -31.54 1.21 -16.55
CA MET A 1 -30.52 0.46 -15.77
C MET A 1 -29.52 1.48 -15.26
N VAL A 2 -29.26 1.49 -13.96
CA VAL A 2 -28.54 2.57 -13.26
C VAL A 2 -27.13 2.09 -12.91
N SER A 3 -26.14 2.98 -12.99
CA SER A 3 -24.74 2.71 -12.63
C SER A 3 -24.25 3.84 -11.71
N ASP A 4 -23.75 3.48 -10.52
CA ASP A 4 -23.56 4.41 -9.40
C ASP A 4 -22.35 5.37 -9.53
N PRO A 5 -22.36 6.54 -8.84
CA PRO A 5 -21.61 7.72 -9.27
C PRO A 5 -20.29 8.07 -8.51
N ASN A 6 -19.74 7.21 -7.64
CA ASN A 6 -18.72 7.64 -6.65
C ASN A 6 -17.34 6.95 -6.78
N LEU A 7 -16.46 7.50 -7.62
CA LEU A 7 -14.99 7.31 -7.57
C LEU A 7 -14.29 8.68 -7.73
N PRO A 8 -13.27 9.01 -6.91
CA PRO A 8 -12.62 10.33 -6.97
C PRO A 8 -11.70 10.49 -8.19
N ILE A 9 -11.74 11.68 -8.80
CA ILE A 9 -11.03 12.04 -10.04
C ILE A 9 -10.20 13.31 -9.76
N GLU A 10 -8.90 13.29 -10.06
CA GLU A 10 -8.07 14.50 -10.07
C GLU A 10 -8.23 15.22 -11.43
N ILE A 11 -8.58 16.51 -11.40
CA ILE A 11 -8.79 17.36 -12.57
C ILE A 11 -7.60 18.33 -12.68
N TYR A 12 -7.05 18.48 -13.88
CA TYR A 12 -6.02 19.47 -14.21
C TYR A 12 -6.55 20.31 -15.39
N GLU A 13 -6.57 21.64 -15.25
CA GLU A 13 -7.15 22.55 -16.25
C GLU A 13 -6.06 23.24 -17.10
N GLY A 14 -6.36 23.44 -18.39
CA GLY A 14 -5.52 24.09 -19.41
C GLY A 14 -4.65 23.12 -20.24
N ASP A 15 -4.52 23.22 -21.56
CA ASP A 15 -5.06 24.19 -22.54
C ASP A 15 -4.83 23.65 -23.98
N ASN A 16 -5.55 23.97 -25.07
CA ASN A 16 -6.84 24.66 -25.29
C ASN A 16 -7.57 24.15 -26.58
N ALA A 17 -7.10 23.07 -27.23
CA ALA A 17 -7.28 22.84 -28.67
C ALA A 17 -8.32 21.77 -29.10
N ALA A 18 -9.20 21.32 -28.19
CA ALA A 18 -10.17 20.27 -28.46
C ALA A 18 -11.61 20.82 -28.58
N THR A 19 -12.26 20.61 -29.72
CA THR A 19 -13.66 21.00 -29.98
C THR A 19 -14.66 20.04 -29.32
N ALA A 20 -14.48 19.77 -28.03
CA ALA A 20 -15.38 19.02 -27.18
C ALA A 20 -15.34 19.63 -25.76
N PRO A 21 -16.45 20.21 -25.26
CA PRO A 21 -16.48 20.68 -23.87
C PRO A 21 -16.47 19.47 -22.93
N MET A 22 -15.70 19.59 -21.83
CA MET A 22 -15.39 18.60 -20.79
C MET A 22 -14.12 17.76 -21.04
N PRO A 23 -13.11 17.82 -20.14
CA PRO A 23 -11.96 16.91 -20.20
C PRO A 23 -12.41 15.48 -19.89
N ILE A 24 -12.09 14.54 -20.79
CA ILE A 24 -12.33 13.12 -20.56
C ILE A 24 -11.42 12.67 -19.41
N PRO A 25 -11.95 12.14 -18.28
CA PRO A 25 -11.11 11.72 -17.18
C PRO A 25 -10.21 10.57 -17.62
N ILE A 26 -8.90 10.84 -17.64
CA ILE A 26 -7.88 9.83 -17.95
C ILE A 26 -7.83 8.87 -16.77
N VAL A 27 -8.58 7.78 -16.87
CA VAL A 27 -8.48 6.63 -15.96
C VAL A 27 -7.09 6.03 -16.11
N ARG A 28 -6.15 6.51 -15.29
CA ARG A 28 -4.86 5.85 -15.13
C ARG A 28 -5.15 4.51 -14.49
N THR A 29 -5.07 3.44 -15.29
CA THR A 29 -4.90 2.09 -14.78
C THR A 29 -3.55 2.06 -14.07
N THR A 30 -3.56 2.39 -12.78
CA THR A 30 -2.45 2.14 -11.88
C THR A 30 -2.20 0.64 -11.96
N GLN A 31 -1.15 0.25 -12.71
CA GLN A 31 -0.78 -1.15 -12.81
C GLN A 31 -0.53 -1.62 -11.39
N ASN A 32 -1.40 -2.48 -10.86
CA ASN A 32 -1.42 -2.89 -9.46
C ASN A 32 -0.30 -3.93 -9.19
N ARG A 33 0.92 -3.50 -9.49
CA ARG A 33 2.16 -4.26 -9.64
C ARG A 33 3.42 -3.58 -9.04
N PRO A 34 3.46 -2.31 -8.57
CA PRO A 34 4.71 -1.79 -8.00
C PRO A 34 5.09 -2.56 -6.74
N ALA A 35 4.13 -2.92 -5.89
CA ALA A 35 4.39 -3.63 -4.63
C ALA A 35 5.25 -4.90 -4.81
N SER A 36 4.89 -5.81 -5.71
CA SER A 36 5.67 -7.04 -5.94
C SER A 36 7.05 -6.77 -6.56
N ALA A 37 7.17 -5.77 -7.43
CA ALA A 37 8.46 -5.38 -8.01
C ALA A 37 9.38 -4.71 -6.97
N LEU A 38 8.81 -3.92 -6.05
CA LEU A 38 9.51 -3.29 -4.93
C LEU A 38 9.96 -4.32 -3.90
N LEU A 39 9.15 -5.35 -3.61
CA LEU A 39 9.53 -6.46 -2.71
C LEU A 39 10.64 -7.32 -3.31
N GLN A 40 10.57 -7.63 -4.62
CA GLN A 40 11.66 -8.33 -5.31
C GLN A 40 12.96 -7.52 -5.25
N LYS A 41 12.89 -6.21 -5.53
CA LYS A 41 14.04 -5.30 -5.47
C LYS A 41 14.60 -5.18 -4.05
N ALA A 42 13.76 -5.22 -3.02
CA ALA A 42 14.20 -5.24 -1.62
C ALA A 42 14.96 -6.53 -1.28
N ASP A 43 14.46 -7.69 -1.71
CA ASP A 43 15.13 -8.98 -1.54
C ASP A 43 16.48 -9.06 -2.29
N ASP A 44 16.54 -8.56 -3.52
CA ASP A 44 17.78 -8.50 -4.30
C ASP A 44 18.84 -7.59 -3.63
N LEU A 45 18.41 -6.46 -3.04
CA LEU A 45 19.29 -5.59 -2.26
C LEU A 45 19.75 -6.23 -0.94
N LEU A 46 18.94 -7.06 -0.29
CA LEU A 46 19.36 -7.84 0.89
C LEU A 46 20.41 -8.92 0.57
N LYS A 47 20.35 -9.51 -0.63
CA LYS A 47 21.38 -10.45 -1.11
C LYS A 47 22.72 -9.74 -1.36
N LEU A 48 22.65 -8.52 -1.88
CA LEU A 48 23.81 -7.64 -2.09
C LEU A 48 24.33 -6.96 -0.81
N GLY A 49 23.64 -7.11 0.33
CA GLY A 49 24.03 -6.52 1.62
C GLY A 49 23.58 -5.07 1.84
N TYR A 50 22.83 -4.47 0.91
CA TYR A 50 22.33 -3.10 1.02
C TYR A 50 21.06 -3.01 1.89
N VAL A 51 21.19 -3.28 3.19
CA VAL A 51 20.07 -3.38 4.14
C VAL A 51 19.23 -2.10 4.21
N GLU A 52 19.86 -0.92 4.28
CA GLU A 52 19.16 0.39 4.29
C GLU A 52 18.33 0.63 3.02
N ALA A 53 18.89 0.27 1.85
CA ALA A 53 18.17 0.39 0.59
C ALA A 53 16.98 -0.59 0.55
N ALA A 54 17.18 -1.84 0.98
CA ALA A 54 16.11 -2.83 1.08
C ALA A 54 14.98 -2.38 2.01
N ALA A 55 15.30 -1.79 3.18
CA ALA A 55 14.30 -1.22 4.09
C ALA A 55 13.48 -0.11 3.41
N ASN A 56 14.12 0.76 2.63
CA ASN A 56 13.42 1.82 1.87
C ASN A 56 12.52 1.28 0.76
N TYR A 57 12.86 0.16 0.12
CA TYR A 57 11.96 -0.50 -0.84
C TYR A 57 10.83 -1.28 -0.15
N ALA A 58 11.08 -1.89 1.01
CA ALA A 58 10.06 -2.54 1.84
C ALA A 58 9.03 -1.53 2.37
N ARG A 59 9.46 -0.33 2.81
CA ARG A 59 8.60 0.81 3.18
C ARG A 59 7.64 1.21 2.05
N GLN A 60 8.18 1.45 0.86
CA GLN A 60 7.38 1.81 -0.32
C GLN A 60 6.40 0.69 -0.69
N ALA A 61 6.87 -0.57 -0.73
CA ALA A 61 6.00 -1.71 -1.01
C ALA A 61 4.83 -1.79 -0.04
N PHE A 62 5.10 -1.68 1.27
CA PHE A 62 4.09 -1.67 2.32
C PHE A 62 3.02 -0.61 2.10
N GLU A 63 3.40 0.65 1.84
CA GLU A 63 2.44 1.72 1.55
C GLU A 63 1.57 1.41 0.33
N TYR A 64 2.16 0.90 -0.76
CA TYR A 64 1.40 0.49 -1.95
C TYR A 64 0.45 -0.67 -1.68
N VAL A 65 0.86 -1.71 -0.93
CA VAL A 65 -0.03 -2.84 -0.60
C VAL A 65 -1.17 -2.39 0.30
N VAL A 66 -0.92 -1.57 1.31
CA VAL A 66 -1.96 -1.09 2.23
C VAL A 66 -2.98 -0.19 1.51
N ARG A 67 -2.53 0.70 0.62
CA ARG A 67 -3.42 1.52 -0.23
C ARG A 67 -4.25 0.64 -1.19
N GLY A 68 -3.58 -0.22 -1.96
CA GLY A 68 -4.24 -1.13 -2.90
C GLY A 68 -5.18 -2.14 -2.22
N ALA A 69 -4.90 -2.54 -0.97
CA ALA A 69 -5.79 -3.37 -0.18
C ALA A 69 -7.11 -2.65 0.11
N CYS A 70 -7.06 -1.39 0.54
CA CYS A 70 -8.27 -0.60 0.80
C CYS A 70 -9.10 -0.39 -0.48
N GLU A 71 -8.45 -0.11 -1.60
CA GLU A 71 -9.08 0.01 -2.92
C GLU A 71 -9.78 -1.30 -3.34
N LEU A 72 -9.05 -2.42 -3.30
CA LEU A 72 -9.56 -3.74 -3.72
C LEU A 72 -10.66 -4.28 -2.79
N LYS A 73 -10.55 -4.05 -1.48
CA LYS A 73 -11.55 -4.46 -0.49
C LYS A 73 -12.66 -3.43 -0.29
N LYS A 74 -12.64 -2.32 -1.04
CA LYS A 74 -13.62 -1.21 -1.01
C LYS A 74 -13.89 -0.67 0.40
N THR A 75 -12.85 -0.55 1.23
CA THR A 75 -13.00 0.04 2.56
C THR A 75 -13.15 1.56 2.44
N GLU A 76 -14.16 2.13 3.07
CA GLU A 76 -14.41 3.58 3.02
C GLU A 76 -13.28 4.38 3.70
N ILE A 77 -12.42 5.00 2.89
CA ILE A 77 -11.42 5.97 3.35
C ILE A 77 -11.99 7.38 3.12
N PRO A 78 -11.92 8.30 4.09
CA PRO A 78 -12.32 9.70 3.88
C PRO A 78 -11.43 10.34 2.81
N TYR A 79 -12.03 10.99 1.81
CA TYR A 79 -11.29 11.66 0.73
C TYR A 79 -10.35 12.74 1.27
N LEU A 80 -9.08 12.72 0.83
CA LEU A 80 -8.08 13.76 1.06
C LEU A 80 -7.57 14.28 -0.29
N VAL A 81 -7.41 15.61 -0.37
CA VAL A 81 -6.93 16.32 -1.57
C VAL A 81 -5.49 15.92 -1.94
N ASP A 82 -4.66 15.60 -0.95
CA ASP A 82 -3.38 14.91 -1.17
C ASP A 82 -3.45 13.49 -0.60
N GLN A 83 -3.45 12.50 -1.49
CA GLN A 83 -3.46 11.10 -1.11
C GLN A 83 -2.18 10.68 -0.36
N LYS A 84 -1.05 11.39 -0.50
CA LYS A 84 0.16 11.10 0.28
C LYS A 84 0.00 11.44 1.77
N THR A 85 -0.97 12.29 2.12
CA THR A 85 -1.28 12.67 3.50
C THR A 85 -1.99 11.57 4.31
N TYR A 86 -2.44 10.45 3.69
CA TYR A 86 -2.95 9.30 4.43
C TYR A 86 -1.90 8.69 5.36
N LYS A 87 -2.01 8.98 6.66
CA LYS A 87 -1.26 8.26 7.70
C LYS A 87 -1.61 6.77 7.62
N THR A 88 -0.61 5.92 7.44
CA THR A 88 -0.74 4.46 7.34
C THR A 88 -1.63 3.84 8.42
N GLN A 89 -1.59 4.39 9.64
CA GLN A 89 -2.46 3.94 10.74
C GLN A 89 -3.96 4.03 10.41
N VAL A 90 -4.41 5.07 9.69
CA VAL A 90 -5.81 5.22 9.30
C VAL A 90 -6.23 4.11 8.33
N LEU A 91 -5.35 3.76 7.39
CA LEU A 91 -5.57 2.68 6.43
C LEU A 91 -5.60 1.32 7.13
N LEU A 92 -4.64 1.04 8.02
CA LEU A 92 -4.62 -0.20 8.82
C LEU A 92 -5.85 -0.32 9.72
N SER A 93 -6.27 0.75 10.40
CA SER A 93 -7.49 0.75 11.22
C SER A 93 -8.75 0.47 10.38
N LYS A 94 -8.81 0.93 9.13
CA LYS A 94 -9.92 0.62 8.20
C LYS A 94 -9.88 -0.83 7.73
N LEU A 95 -8.69 -1.37 7.40
CA LEU A 95 -8.51 -2.78 7.02
C LEU A 95 -8.79 -3.74 8.19
N LYS A 96 -8.54 -3.32 9.43
CA LYS A 96 -8.87 -4.06 10.66
C LYS A 96 -10.39 -4.17 10.91
N GLY A 97 -11.17 -3.23 10.38
CA GLY A 97 -12.63 -3.28 10.37
C GLY A 97 -13.21 -4.04 9.19
N TRP A 98 -12.39 -4.57 8.27
CA TRP A 98 -12.88 -5.35 7.13
C TRP A 98 -13.19 -6.79 7.55
N THR A 99 -14.43 -7.21 7.29
CA THR A 99 -14.86 -8.60 7.45
C THR A 99 -14.41 -9.43 6.26
N ALA A 100 -13.69 -10.52 6.52
CA ALA A 100 -13.15 -11.40 5.52
C ALA A 100 -14.25 -12.10 4.70
N THR A 101 -14.10 -12.06 3.38
CA THR A 101 -15.01 -12.68 2.42
C THR A 101 -14.35 -13.82 1.65
N GLY A 102 -15.17 -14.72 1.12
CA GLY A 102 -14.73 -15.73 0.15
C GLY A 102 -13.70 -16.70 0.72
N SER A 103 -12.51 -16.70 0.13
CA SER A 103 -11.41 -17.63 0.44
C SER A 103 -10.46 -17.13 1.53
N VAL A 104 -10.70 -15.95 2.11
CA VAL A 104 -9.91 -15.39 3.21
C VAL A 104 -10.53 -15.75 4.56
N LYS A 105 -9.74 -16.31 5.49
CA LYS A 105 -10.18 -16.49 6.89
C LYS A 105 -9.93 -15.19 7.66
N GLN A 106 -10.88 -14.79 8.52
CA GLN A 106 -10.73 -13.61 9.37
C GLN A 106 -9.45 -13.67 10.22
N ALA A 107 -9.16 -14.81 10.84
CA ALA A 107 -7.98 -14.99 11.67
C ALA A 107 -6.65 -14.77 10.90
N ASP A 108 -6.57 -15.19 9.63
CA ASP A 108 -5.38 -14.99 8.80
C ASP A 108 -5.21 -13.51 8.44
N TRP A 109 -6.32 -12.81 8.20
CA TRP A 109 -6.35 -11.37 7.92
C TRP A 109 -5.96 -10.54 9.16
N ASP A 110 -6.59 -10.80 10.30
CA ASP A 110 -6.32 -10.10 11.56
C ASP A 110 -4.86 -10.30 12.02
N ALA A 111 -4.32 -11.52 11.85
CA ALA A 111 -2.93 -11.82 12.13
C ALA A 111 -1.97 -11.05 11.21
N ALA A 112 -2.28 -10.94 9.91
CA ALA A 112 -1.49 -10.16 8.96
C ALA A 112 -1.52 -8.66 9.29
N ILE A 113 -2.70 -8.09 9.57
CA ILE A 113 -2.84 -6.68 9.98
C ILE A 113 -2.07 -6.42 11.28
N LYS A 114 -2.21 -7.28 12.30
CA LYS A 114 -1.46 -7.15 13.56
C LYS A 114 0.07 -7.22 13.35
N ARG A 115 0.55 -8.07 12.44
CA ARG A 115 1.97 -8.16 12.09
C ARG A 115 2.47 -6.89 11.39
N LEU A 116 1.66 -6.32 10.50
CA LEU A 116 1.97 -5.03 9.87
C LEU A 116 1.91 -3.85 10.85
N GLU A 117 0.97 -3.83 11.81
CA GLU A 117 0.93 -2.84 12.89
C GLU A 117 2.25 -2.85 13.69
N MET A 118 2.76 -4.02 14.09
CA MET A 118 4.04 -4.14 14.81
C MET A 118 5.24 -3.69 13.96
N LEU A 119 5.29 -4.04 12.68
CA LEU A 119 6.40 -3.67 11.79
C LEU A 119 6.37 -2.20 11.37
N LYS A 120 5.20 -1.54 11.47
CA LYS A 120 5.05 -0.09 11.30
C LYS A 120 5.98 0.66 12.25
N ASP A 121 6.05 0.25 13.51
CA ASP A 121 6.77 0.98 14.55
C ASP A 121 8.27 0.62 14.65
N VAL A 122 8.75 -0.29 13.78
CA VAL A 122 10.15 -0.73 13.73
C VAL A 122 10.77 -0.38 12.38
N VAL A 123 10.58 -1.20 11.34
CA VAL A 123 11.25 -0.98 10.04
C VAL A 123 10.49 -0.01 9.15
N MET A 124 9.16 -0.02 9.17
CA MET A 124 8.38 0.67 8.14
C MET A 124 8.13 2.17 8.44
N ASN A 125 8.45 2.64 9.64
CA ASN A 125 8.53 4.07 9.96
C ASN A 125 9.96 4.57 9.67
N PRO A 126 10.15 5.73 9.00
CA PRO A 126 11.49 6.30 8.80
C PRO A 126 12.10 6.93 10.06
N TYR A 127 11.32 7.16 11.12
CA TYR A 127 11.76 7.79 12.37
C TYR A 127 11.94 6.85 13.58
N SER A 128 11.52 5.58 13.47
CA SER A 128 11.67 4.57 14.52
C SER A 128 13.13 4.18 14.79
N HIS A 129 14.01 4.46 13.83
CA HIS A 129 15.46 4.43 14.01
C HIS A 129 15.98 5.89 14.00
N PRO A 130 16.37 6.47 15.15
CA PRO A 130 16.92 7.81 15.19
C PRO A 130 18.32 7.81 14.55
N SER A 131 18.38 8.17 13.26
CA SER A 131 19.61 8.24 12.46
C SER A 131 20.41 6.94 12.37
N ALA A 132 19.84 5.78 12.73
CA ALA A 132 20.64 4.60 13.05
C ALA A 132 21.26 3.94 11.80
N PRO A 133 22.60 3.82 11.69
CA PRO A 133 23.28 3.17 10.54
C PRO A 133 23.18 1.63 10.52
N ASN A 134 22.18 1.08 11.21
CA ASN A 134 22.12 -0.34 11.58
C ASN A 134 20.65 -0.76 11.78
N ILE A 135 19.83 -0.69 10.73
CA ILE A 135 18.59 -1.46 10.73
C ILE A 135 18.96 -2.96 10.72
N PRO A 136 18.51 -3.78 11.70
CA PRO A 136 18.85 -5.20 11.72
C PRO A 136 18.35 -5.91 10.47
N LYS A 137 19.24 -6.63 9.77
CA LYS A 137 18.91 -7.36 8.52
C LYS A 137 17.67 -8.26 8.68
N GLN A 138 17.54 -8.92 9.84
CA GLN A 138 16.42 -9.81 10.13
C GLN A 138 15.08 -9.07 10.18
N GLU A 139 15.04 -7.84 10.72
CA GLU A 139 13.80 -7.06 10.78
C GLU A 139 13.36 -6.64 9.37
N VAL A 140 14.29 -6.36 8.45
CA VAL A 140 13.98 -6.08 7.03
C VAL A 140 13.47 -7.33 6.31
N ILE A 141 14.04 -8.51 6.58
CA ILE A 141 13.54 -9.79 6.07
C ILE A 141 12.11 -10.02 6.57
N ASP A 142 11.88 -9.88 7.88
CA ASP A 142 10.58 -10.01 8.53
C ASP A 142 9.54 -9.04 7.93
N ALA A 143 9.95 -7.81 7.61
CA ALA A 143 9.12 -6.82 6.94
C ALA A 143 8.72 -7.25 5.52
N ILE A 144 9.67 -7.69 4.69
CA ILE A 144 9.41 -8.17 3.33
C ILE A 144 8.48 -9.39 3.34
N VAL A 145 8.70 -10.34 4.26
CA VAL A 145 7.86 -11.53 4.41
C VAL A 145 6.43 -11.14 4.80
N ALA A 146 6.25 -10.26 5.79
CA ALA A 146 4.92 -9.83 6.21
C ALA A 146 4.14 -9.10 5.11
N VAL A 147 4.80 -8.24 4.33
CA VAL A 147 4.16 -7.52 3.22
C VAL A 147 3.80 -8.47 2.07
N ASN A 148 4.63 -9.47 1.77
CA ASN A 148 4.29 -10.51 0.78
C ASN A 148 3.08 -11.34 1.22
N VAL A 149 3.06 -11.83 2.47
CA VAL A 149 1.93 -12.60 3.02
C VAL A 149 0.64 -11.79 2.97
N PHE A 150 0.69 -10.50 3.33
CA PHE A 150 -0.49 -9.64 3.24
C PHE A 150 -0.92 -9.37 1.79
N LEU A 151 0.03 -9.12 0.86
CA LEU A 151 -0.27 -8.96 -0.56
C LEU A 151 -0.99 -10.18 -1.16
N ASP A 152 -0.57 -11.38 -0.80
CA ASP A 152 -1.22 -12.62 -1.27
C ASP A 152 -2.59 -12.86 -0.61
N LEU A 153 -2.82 -12.40 0.63
CA LEU A 153 -4.16 -12.35 1.23
C LEU A 153 -5.07 -11.33 0.54
N VAL A 154 -4.54 -10.15 0.19
CA VAL A 154 -5.29 -9.10 -0.51
C VAL A 154 -5.76 -9.57 -1.89
N ARG A 155 -4.92 -10.32 -2.60
CA ARG A 155 -5.19 -10.90 -3.94
C ARG A 155 -6.29 -11.97 -3.94
N LYS A 156 -6.58 -12.61 -2.80
CA LYS A 156 -7.65 -13.61 -2.68
C LYS A 156 -9.03 -12.95 -2.78
N LYS A 157 -9.97 -13.65 -3.42
CA LYS A 157 -11.39 -13.27 -3.55
C LYS A 157 -12.21 -13.86 -2.40
#